data_AF-A0A350QAY5-F1
#
_entry.id   AF-A0A350QAY5-F1
#
_cell.length_a   1.000
_cell.length_b   1.000
_cell.length_c   1.000
_cell.angle_alpha   90.00
_cell.angle_beta   90.00
_cell.angle_gamma   90.00
#
_symmetry.space_group_name_H-M   'P 1'
#
loop_
_entity.id
_entity.type
_entity.pdbx_description
1 polymer ?
#
loop_
_entity_poly.entity_id
_entity_poly.type
_entity_poly.pdbx_seq_one_letter_code
_entity_poly.pdbx_strand_id
1 'polypeptide(L)'
;DEGLHSEDPLRFQDLKPYKARLTAAEGKIGRRSAVLAGTGTLEGVGVTLAVMDFRFIGGSMGSAVGEKIARAGRSALERKEPLIVVSASGGARMQEGIYSLMQMAKISSVLAALHEAALPYISLTTDPTTGGVTASHAMLGDVNLAEPGALIGFAGPR
;
A
#
# COMPACT_ATOMS: atom_id res chain seq x y z
N ASP A 1 1.33 4.98 13.56
CA ASP A 1 -0.07 4.88 13.07
C ASP A 1 -0.72 3.52 13.45
N GLU A 2 -0.39 2.99 14.64
CA GLU A 2 -0.73 1.60 15.02
C GLU A 2 -2.23 1.33 15.17
N GLY A 3 -2.99 2.35 15.57
CA GLY A 3 -4.45 2.24 15.73
C GLY A 3 -5.26 2.25 14.43
N LEU A 4 -4.65 2.58 13.29
CA LEU A 4 -5.35 2.70 12.01
C LEU A 4 -5.64 1.32 11.41
N HIS A 5 -6.92 1.03 11.21
CA HIS A 5 -7.45 -0.26 10.76
C HIS A 5 -8.63 -0.05 9.80
N SER A 6 -8.95 -1.08 9.01
CA SER A 6 -10.12 -1.03 8.12
C SER A 6 -11.39 -1.27 8.92
N GLU A 7 -12.44 -0.52 8.58
CA GLU A 7 -13.81 -0.81 9.02
C GLU A 7 -14.59 -1.49 7.88
N ASP A 8 -15.85 -1.85 8.16
CA ASP A 8 -16.77 -2.45 7.18
C ASP A 8 -17.92 -1.48 6.84
N PRO A 9 -17.63 -0.41 6.06
CA PRO A 9 -18.62 0.63 5.76
C PRO A 9 -19.77 0.13 4.88
N LEU A 10 -19.51 -0.92 4.10
CA LEU A 10 -20.49 -1.50 3.17
C LEU A 10 -21.29 -2.64 3.79
N ARG A 11 -21.00 -3.03 5.06
CA ARG A 11 -21.57 -4.22 5.72
C ARG A 11 -21.45 -5.46 4.84
N PHE A 12 -20.27 -5.63 4.23
CA PHE A 12 -20.04 -6.59 3.17
C PHE A 12 -20.09 -8.03 3.68
N GLN A 13 -20.85 -8.88 3.00
CA GLN A 13 -20.95 -10.30 3.28
C GLN A 13 -20.74 -11.12 2.00
N ASP A 14 -19.78 -12.05 2.07
CA ASP A 14 -19.65 -13.16 1.14
C ASP A 14 -19.76 -14.48 1.92
N LEU A 15 -19.05 -15.53 1.50
CA LEU A 15 -18.86 -16.78 2.27
C LEU A 15 -18.46 -16.53 3.74
N LYS A 16 -17.74 -15.44 4.02
CA LYS A 16 -17.34 -14.98 5.35
C LYS A 16 -17.55 -13.46 5.48
N PRO A 17 -18.16 -12.96 6.56
CA PRO A 17 -18.27 -11.52 6.80
C PRO A 17 -16.92 -10.81 6.73
N TYR A 18 -16.87 -9.59 6.18
CA TYR A 18 -15.60 -8.86 6.02
C TYR A 18 -14.89 -8.65 7.36
N LYS A 19 -15.63 -8.31 8.43
CA LYS A 19 -15.09 -8.20 9.79
C LYS A 19 -14.37 -9.47 10.26
N ALA A 20 -14.91 -10.65 9.95
CA ALA A 20 -14.27 -11.92 10.31
C ALA A 20 -12.96 -12.14 9.54
N ARG A 21 -12.90 -11.70 8.26
CA ARG A 21 -11.66 -11.74 7.46
C ARG A 21 -10.60 -10.80 8.03
N LEU A 22 -10.98 -9.61 8.49
CA LEU A 22 -10.09 -8.66 9.16
C LEU A 22 -9.53 -9.27 10.45
N THR A 23 -10.38 -9.74 11.36
CA THR A 23 -9.93 -10.36 12.62
C THR A 23 -9.01 -11.56 12.38
N ALA A 24 -9.32 -12.42 11.40
CA ALA A 24 -8.46 -13.55 11.05
C ALA A 24 -7.10 -13.11 10.49
N ALA A 25 -7.07 -12.09 9.64
CA ALA A 25 -5.83 -11.54 9.10
C ALA A 25 -4.98 -10.87 10.19
N GLU A 26 -5.62 -10.13 11.09
CA GLU A 26 -4.98 -9.53 12.27
C GLU A 26 -4.33 -10.58 13.17
N GLY A 27 -5.06 -11.66 13.49
CA GLY A 27 -4.53 -12.77 14.27
C GLY A 27 -3.36 -13.49 13.60
N LYS A 28 -3.31 -13.50 12.25
CA LYS A 28 -2.24 -14.16 11.49
C LYS A 28 -0.93 -13.37 11.48
N ILE A 29 -0.98 -12.05 11.39
CA ILE A 29 0.23 -11.22 11.21
C ILE A 29 0.55 -10.28 12.39
N GLY A 30 -0.32 -10.27 13.42
CA GLY A 30 -0.16 -9.43 14.61
C GLY A 30 -0.34 -7.92 14.37
N ARG A 31 -0.89 -7.52 13.22
CA ARG A 31 -1.04 -6.10 12.80
C ARG A 31 -2.39 -5.89 12.12
N ARG A 32 -2.91 -4.65 12.21
CA ARG A 32 -4.26 -4.24 11.76
C ARG A 32 -4.40 -3.76 10.32
N SER A 33 -3.32 -3.86 9.53
CA SER A 33 -3.31 -3.45 8.13
C SER A 33 -2.28 -4.26 7.37
N ALA A 34 -2.47 -4.32 6.05
CA ALA A 34 -1.51 -4.92 5.13
C ALA A 34 -0.29 -4.02 4.85
N VAL A 35 -0.12 -2.91 5.57
CA VAL A 35 1.05 -2.03 5.43
C VAL A 35 1.64 -1.71 6.80
N LEU A 36 2.97 -1.80 6.86
CA LEU A 36 3.79 -1.21 7.92
C LEU A 36 4.56 -0.03 7.34
N ALA A 37 4.41 1.15 7.94
CA ALA A 37 5.13 2.35 7.56
C ALA A 37 5.99 2.84 8.72
N GLY A 38 7.13 3.46 8.40
CA GLY A 38 8.06 3.99 9.37
C GLY A 38 9.07 4.92 8.73
N THR A 39 9.91 5.53 9.57
CA THR A 39 11.03 6.36 9.16
C THR A 39 12.32 5.78 9.73
N GLY A 40 13.44 6.07 9.08
CA GLY A 40 14.74 5.58 9.51
C GLY A 40 15.86 6.24 8.73
N THR A 41 17.04 5.63 8.78
CA THR A 41 18.19 6.05 7.98
C THR A 41 18.74 4.89 7.16
N LEU A 42 19.13 5.17 5.92
CA LEU A 42 19.83 4.26 5.03
C LEU A 42 21.16 4.92 4.67
N GLU A 43 22.27 4.33 5.13
CA GLU A 43 23.62 4.90 4.97
C GLU A 43 23.73 6.38 5.42
N GLY A 44 22.99 6.74 6.48
CA GLY A 44 22.95 8.10 7.01
C GLY A 44 21.96 9.04 6.31
N VAL A 45 21.32 8.62 5.22
CA VAL A 45 20.24 9.37 4.54
C VAL A 45 18.92 9.05 5.23
N GLY A 46 18.19 10.07 5.69
CA GLY A 46 16.83 9.90 6.23
C GLY A 46 15.91 9.34 5.15
N VAL A 47 15.04 8.40 5.49
CA VAL A 47 14.10 7.78 4.55
C VAL A 47 12.78 7.45 5.23
N THR A 48 11.68 7.65 4.51
CA THR A 48 10.37 7.11 4.87
C THR A 48 10.14 5.83 4.07
N LEU A 49 9.72 4.75 4.75
CA LEU A 49 9.49 3.44 4.15
C LEU A 49 8.07 2.96 4.43
N ALA A 50 7.39 2.43 3.43
CA ALA A 50 6.15 1.67 3.58
C ALA A 50 6.27 0.30 2.94
N VAL A 51 5.98 -0.77 3.69
CA VAL A 51 6.10 -2.16 3.24
C VAL A 51 4.76 -2.86 3.32
N MET A 52 4.29 -3.38 2.18
CA MET A 52 3.07 -4.18 2.09
C MET A 52 3.31 -5.63 2.56
N ASP A 53 2.28 -6.25 3.15
CA ASP A 53 2.31 -7.63 3.60
C ASP A 53 1.18 -8.44 2.94
N PHE A 54 1.56 -9.28 1.97
CA PHE A 54 0.63 -10.11 1.21
C PHE A 54 -0.18 -11.07 2.09
N ARG A 55 0.33 -11.44 3.27
CA ARG A 55 -0.35 -12.37 4.18
C ARG A 55 -1.64 -11.79 4.77
N PHE A 56 -1.79 -10.46 4.76
CA PHE A 56 -3.02 -9.77 5.18
C PHE A 56 -3.96 -9.60 3.99
N ILE A 57 -4.91 -10.53 3.83
CA ILE A 57 -5.96 -10.50 2.79
C ILE A 57 -5.36 -10.23 1.39
N GLY A 58 -4.29 -10.98 1.05
CA GLY A 58 -3.60 -10.87 -0.24
C GLY A 58 -2.93 -9.52 -0.47
N GLY A 59 -2.58 -8.78 0.60
CA GLY A 59 -2.03 -7.43 0.48
C GLY A 59 -2.99 -6.44 -0.17
N SER A 60 -4.29 -6.76 -0.24
CA SER A 60 -5.24 -5.98 -1.03
C SER A 60 -5.35 -4.54 -0.49
N MET A 61 -5.39 -3.56 -1.38
CA MET A 61 -5.46 -2.15 -1.00
C MET A 61 -6.89 -1.75 -0.64
N GLY A 62 -7.16 -1.58 0.66
CA GLY A 62 -8.36 -0.95 1.20
C GLY A 62 -8.03 0.39 1.88
N SER A 63 -9.01 1.00 2.55
CA SER A 63 -8.93 2.33 3.14
C SER A 63 -7.76 2.50 4.10
N ALA A 64 -7.52 1.51 4.98
CA ALA A 64 -6.40 1.57 5.92
C ALA A 64 -5.03 1.49 5.22
N VAL A 65 -4.91 0.67 4.17
CA VAL A 65 -3.68 0.57 3.37
C VAL A 65 -3.42 1.91 2.65
N GLY A 66 -4.44 2.42 1.96
CA GLY A 66 -4.34 3.68 1.23
C GLY A 66 -3.99 4.86 2.12
N GLU A 67 -4.63 4.96 3.28
CA GLU A 67 -4.36 6.01 4.26
C GLU A 67 -2.95 5.89 4.87
N LYS A 68 -2.46 4.69 5.17
CA LYS A 68 -1.09 4.51 5.70
C LYS A 68 -0.02 4.92 4.69
N ILE A 69 -0.16 4.52 3.42
CA ILE A 69 0.79 4.92 2.37
C ILE A 69 0.71 6.44 2.14
N ALA A 70 -0.50 7.02 2.12
CA ALA A 70 -0.66 8.47 2.00
C ALA A 70 -0.07 9.24 3.21
N ARG A 71 -0.11 8.68 4.42
CA ARG A 71 0.57 9.25 5.60
C ARG A 71 2.09 9.11 5.50
N ALA A 72 2.59 8.00 4.99
CA ALA A 72 4.02 7.84 4.72
C ALA A 72 4.51 8.90 3.72
N GLY A 73 3.82 9.11 2.59
CA GLY A 73 4.19 10.15 1.64
C GLY A 73 4.10 11.58 2.21
N ARG A 74 3.10 11.87 3.04
CA ARG A 74 3.04 13.15 3.77
C ARG A 74 4.18 13.32 4.78
N SER A 75 4.55 12.25 5.47
CA SER A 75 5.69 12.27 6.38
C SER A 75 6.99 12.52 5.64
N ALA A 76 7.19 11.89 4.47
CA ALA A 76 8.32 12.13 3.60
C ALA A 76 8.40 13.61 3.14
N LEU A 77 7.26 14.20 2.77
CA LEU A 77 7.15 15.64 2.44
C LEU A 77 7.54 16.54 3.61
N GLU A 78 6.98 16.30 4.80
CA GLU A 78 7.27 17.10 6.01
C GLU A 78 8.75 17.02 6.40
N ARG A 79 9.34 15.84 6.27
CA ARG A 79 10.73 15.55 6.63
C ARG A 79 11.73 15.89 5.52
N LYS A 80 11.24 16.19 4.31
CA LYS A 80 12.03 16.41 3.10
C LYS A 80 12.99 15.27 2.81
N GLU A 81 12.48 14.05 2.91
CA GLU A 81 13.27 12.82 2.71
C GLU A 81 12.65 11.92 1.64
N PRO A 82 13.43 11.01 1.01
CA PRO A 82 12.90 10.06 0.05
C PRO A 82 11.80 9.16 0.62
N LEU A 83 10.83 8.83 -0.23
CA LEU A 83 9.83 7.80 0.04
C LEU A 83 10.22 6.50 -0.69
N ILE A 84 10.17 5.38 0.03
CA ILE A 84 10.29 4.05 -0.56
C ILE A 84 9.01 3.26 -0.25
N VAL A 85 8.38 2.68 -1.26
CA VAL A 85 7.22 1.79 -1.09
C VAL A 85 7.52 0.42 -1.66
N VAL A 86 7.48 -0.60 -0.80
CA VAL A 86 7.60 -2.02 -1.18
C VAL A 86 6.21 -2.61 -1.34
N SER A 87 5.84 -2.94 -2.58
CA SER A 87 4.50 -3.36 -2.97
C SER A 87 4.41 -4.87 -3.12
N ALA A 88 3.38 -5.44 -2.50
CA ALA A 88 3.00 -6.85 -2.60
C ALA A 88 1.47 -6.95 -2.45
N SER A 89 0.75 -7.14 -3.55
CA SER A 89 -0.71 -7.07 -3.57
C SER A 89 -1.37 -7.85 -4.69
N GLY A 90 -2.50 -8.47 -4.37
CA GLY A 90 -3.47 -9.03 -5.31
C GLY A 90 -4.41 -7.99 -5.94
N GLY A 91 -4.27 -6.70 -5.60
CA GLY A 91 -5.09 -5.60 -6.15
C GLY A 91 -5.93 -4.85 -5.12
N ALA A 92 -7.04 -4.26 -5.56
CA ALA A 92 -7.94 -3.48 -4.71
C ALA A 92 -8.76 -4.40 -3.78
N ARG A 93 -9.06 -3.94 -2.57
CA ARG A 93 -9.86 -4.71 -1.60
C ARG A 93 -11.34 -4.64 -1.93
N MET A 94 -11.85 -5.66 -2.64
CA MET A 94 -13.24 -5.69 -3.11
C MET A 94 -14.28 -5.48 -2.01
N GLN A 95 -14.00 -5.93 -0.79
CA GLN A 95 -14.93 -5.80 0.36
C GLN A 95 -15.21 -4.34 0.74
N GLU A 96 -14.32 -3.41 0.38
CA GLU A 96 -14.52 -1.97 0.59
C GLU A 96 -14.93 -1.23 -0.70
N GLY A 97 -15.10 -1.94 -1.83
CA GLY A 97 -15.66 -1.41 -3.07
C GLY A 97 -15.01 -0.10 -3.55
N ILE A 98 -15.83 0.95 -3.72
CA ILE A 98 -15.39 2.27 -4.19
C ILE A 98 -14.32 2.90 -3.27
N TYR A 99 -14.34 2.60 -1.96
CA TYR A 99 -13.32 3.13 -1.05
C TYR A 99 -11.94 2.61 -1.42
N SER A 100 -11.82 1.34 -1.82
CA SER A 100 -10.56 0.76 -2.30
C SER A 100 -10.09 1.39 -3.61
N LEU A 101 -11.01 1.62 -4.56
CA LEU A 101 -10.68 2.29 -5.82
C LEU A 101 -10.12 3.70 -5.56
N MET A 102 -10.77 4.45 -4.67
CA MET A 102 -10.36 5.82 -4.35
C MET A 102 -9.00 5.92 -3.63
N GLN A 103 -8.49 4.82 -3.07
CA GLN A 103 -7.14 4.84 -2.52
C GLN A 103 -6.07 5.01 -3.61
N MET A 104 -6.34 4.59 -4.85
CA MET A 104 -5.45 4.85 -5.98
C MET A 104 -5.24 6.35 -6.16
N ALA A 105 -6.34 7.10 -6.32
CA ALA A 105 -6.28 8.55 -6.48
C ALA A 105 -5.69 9.25 -5.25
N LYS A 106 -6.02 8.80 -4.04
CA LYS A 106 -5.49 9.37 -2.79
C LYS A 106 -3.96 9.25 -2.72
N ILE A 107 -3.41 8.08 -3.01
CA ILE A 107 -1.96 7.90 -2.93
C ILE A 107 -1.29 8.67 -4.08
N SER A 108 -1.83 8.56 -5.30
CA SER A 108 -1.28 9.27 -6.46
C SER A 108 -1.22 10.79 -6.28
N SER A 109 -2.18 11.41 -5.58
CA SER A 109 -2.11 12.86 -5.31
C SER A 109 -0.99 13.23 -4.34
N VAL A 110 -0.68 12.38 -3.36
CA VAL A 110 0.46 12.57 -2.45
C VAL A 110 1.78 12.37 -3.20
N LEU A 111 1.86 11.38 -4.10
CA LEU A 111 3.04 11.18 -4.95
C LEU A 111 3.28 12.35 -5.90
N ALA A 112 2.23 12.95 -6.45
CA ALA A 112 2.35 14.17 -7.23
C ALA A 112 2.95 15.31 -6.39
N ALA A 113 2.53 15.47 -5.14
CA ALA A 113 3.12 16.46 -4.25
C ALA A 113 4.61 16.19 -3.94
N LEU A 114 5.02 14.92 -3.81
CA LEU A 114 6.44 14.53 -3.69
C LEU A 114 7.24 14.95 -4.92
N HIS A 115 6.70 14.69 -6.11
CA HIS A 115 7.31 15.08 -7.38
C HIS A 115 7.50 16.60 -7.49
N GLU A 116 6.47 17.40 -7.17
CA GLU A 116 6.55 18.87 -7.15
C GLU A 116 7.57 19.39 -6.13
N ALA A 117 7.76 18.67 -5.02
CA ALA A 117 8.77 18.98 -4.01
C ALA A 117 10.19 18.47 -4.39
N ALA A 118 10.35 17.84 -5.55
CA ALA A 118 11.58 17.19 -6.01
C ALA A 118 12.14 16.17 -4.99
N LEU A 119 11.25 15.45 -4.29
CA LEU A 119 11.63 14.40 -3.34
C LEU A 119 11.55 13.02 -4.01
N PRO A 120 12.62 12.21 -3.99
CA PRO A 120 12.62 10.92 -4.67
C PRO A 120 11.56 9.96 -4.13
N TYR A 121 10.80 9.35 -5.03
CA TYR A 121 9.94 8.21 -4.77
C TYR A 121 10.45 6.95 -5.48
N ILE A 122 10.86 5.96 -4.68
CA ILE A 122 11.29 4.64 -5.18
C ILE A 122 10.14 3.65 -4.97
N SER A 123 9.68 3.05 -6.07
CA SER A 123 8.72 1.95 -6.03
C SER A 123 9.45 0.62 -6.18
N LEU A 124 9.37 -0.24 -5.16
CA LEU A 124 9.91 -1.60 -5.21
C LEU A 124 8.74 -2.59 -5.30
N THR A 125 8.63 -3.29 -6.41
CA THR A 125 7.58 -4.30 -6.64
C THR A 125 8.09 -5.70 -6.35
N THR A 126 7.34 -6.45 -5.55
CA THR A 126 7.66 -7.84 -5.19
C THR A 126 6.53 -8.77 -5.62
N ASP A 127 6.77 -10.08 -5.52
CA ASP A 127 5.82 -11.10 -5.96
C ASP A 127 4.66 -11.29 -4.96
N PRO A 128 3.39 -11.20 -5.39
CA PRO A 128 2.89 -10.59 -6.63
C PRO A 128 2.54 -9.11 -6.42
N THR A 129 2.58 -8.30 -7.47
CA THR A 129 2.03 -6.93 -7.49
C THR A 129 1.06 -6.80 -8.64
N THR A 130 -0.25 -6.70 -8.35
CA THR A 130 -1.30 -6.74 -9.37
C THR A 130 -2.45 -5.75 -9.16
N GLY A 131 -3.33 -5.60 -10.17
CA GLY A 131 -4.59 -4.87 -10.07
C GLY A 131 -4.45 -3.36 -9.83
N GLY A 132 -5.28 -2.83 -8.93
CA GLY A 132 -5.29 -1.40 -8.62
C GLY A 132 -3.98 -0.90 -7.99
N VAL A 133 -3.16 -1.77 -7.41
CA VAL A 133 -1.85 -1.39 -6.86
C VAL A 133 -0.86 -1.13 -7.99
N THR A 134 -0.74 -2.03 -8.98
CA THR A 134 0.07 -1.80 -10.19
C THR A 134 -0.44 -0.62 -11.00
N ALA A 135 -1.75 -0.44 -11.14
CA ALA A 135 -2.31 0.73 -11.83
C ALA A 135 -2.28 2.04 -11.01
N SER A 136 -1.57 2.09 -9.89
CA SER A 136 -1.41 3.31 -9.10
C SER A 136 0.04 3.44 -8.61
N HIS A 137 0.24 3.66 -7.31
CA HIS A 137 1.52 3.98 -6.70
C HIS A 137 2.67 3.04 -7.11
N ALA A 138 2.43 1.74 -7.27
CA ALA A 138 3.49 0.79 -7.61
C ALA A 138 4.16 1.05 -8.97
N MET A 139 3.54 1.82 -9.88
CA MET A 139 4.11 2.20 -11.19
C MET A 139 4.37 3.70 -11.35
N LEU A 140 4.24 4.48 -10.26
CA LEU A 140 4.44 5.94 -10.27
C LEU A 140 5.78 6.35 -9.62
N GLY A 141 6.71 5.42 -9.43
CA GLY A 141 8.05 5.73 -8.92
C GLY A 141 8.87 6.55 -9.91
N ASP A 142 9.70 7.46 -9.41
CA ASP A 142 10.79 8.04 -10.20
C ASP A 142 11.75 6.94 -10.64
N VAL A 143 11.92 5.93 -9.78
CA VAL A 143 12.58 4.66 -10.10
C VAL A 143 11.66 3.51 -9.70
N ASN A 144 11.34 2.66 -10.67
CA ASN A 144 10.62 1.41 -10.45
C ASN A 144 11.63 0.24 -10.44
N LEU A 145 11.70 -0.46 -9.32
CA LEU A 145 12.51 -1.66 -9.12
C LEU A 145 11.60 -2.88 -8.96
N ALA A 146 12.09 -4.05 -9.36
CA ALA A 146 11.37 -5.31 -9.24
C ALA A 146 12.30 -6.43 -8.76
N GLU A 147 11.78 -7.31 -7.90
CA GLU A 147 12.49 -8.54 -7.55
C GLU A 147 12.49 -9.54 -8.73
N PRO A 148 13.57 -10.31 -8.93
CA PRO A 148 13.62 -11.32 -9.99
C PRO A 148 12.45 -12.32 -9.89
N GLY A 149 11.74 -12.50 -11.00
CA GLY A 149 10.64 -13.46 -11.10
C GLY A 149 9.30 -12.98 -10.53
N ALA A 150 9.20 -11.73 -10.05
CA ALA A 150 7.95 -11.20 -9.52
C ALA A 150 6.85 -11.08 -10.59
N LEU A 151 5.64 -11.56 -10.27
CA LEU A 151 4.47 -11.38 -11.11
C LEU A 151 3.94 -9.95 -10.96
N ILE A 152 4.15 -9.13 -11.99
CA ILE A 152 3.73 -7.73 -12.03
C ILE A 152 2.81 -7.51 -13.22
N GLY A 153 1.59 -7.02 -12.98
CA GLY A 153 0.65 -6.74 -14.08
C GLY A 153 -0.65 -6.09 -13.63
N PHE A 154 -1.35 -5.41 -14.54
CA PHE A 154 -2.66 -4.85 -14.22
C PHE A 154 -3.71 -5.95 -14.05
N ALA A 155 -3.82 -6.84 -15.04
CA ALA A 155 -4.65 -8.03 -14.97
C ALA A 155 -3.83 -9.25 -14.53
N GLY A 156 -4.45 -10.16 -13.79
CA GLY A 156 -3.86 -11.46 -13.52
C GLY A 156 -3.71 -12.29 -14.80
N PRO A 157 -2.85 -13.31 -14.82
CA PRO A 157 -2.65 -14.17 -16.00
C PRO A 157 -3.82 -15.13 -16.29
N ARG A 158 -4.95 -15.00 -15.59
CA ARG A 158 -6.14 -15.86 -15.70
C ARG A 158 -7.36 -15.05 -16.10
#